data_AF-A0A0R1MRV5-F1
#
_entry.id   AF-A0A0R1MRV5-F1
#
_cell.length_a   1.000
_cell.length_b   1.000
_cell.length_c   1.000
_cell.angle_alpha   90.00
_cell.angle_beta   90.00
_cell.angle_gamma   90.00
#
_symmetry.space_group_name_H-M   'P 1'
#
loop_
_entity.id
_entity.type
_entity.pdbx_description
1 polymer ?
#
loop_
_entity_poly.entity_id
_entity_poly.type
_entity_poly.pdbx_seq_one_letter_code
_entity_poly.pdbx_strand_id
1 'polypeptide(L)'
;MSNTNRREHRKLIDKDTEIYIQNNTHGSYFWESPHKTSMVKFEGQGDEDIMTFGDLRVMVAQSRKLFKDMRLIISEVIDDEYTILDVAKALHLDDTYNSYFDDLLDLGAKNIDTSYRIDAEDIVFFIQESDMGDFKKVLKTNLKNTLIETTMSMNTVDSNKSDTVAKLVNTNMDDDILSDIKASQVG
;
A
#
# COMPACT_ATOMS: atom_id res chain seq x y z
N MET A 1 -11.61 35.68 12.36
CA MET A 1 -10.87 34.53 11.80
C MET A 1 -11.51 33.27 12.38
N SER A 2 -12.25 32.51 11.56
CA SER A 2 -12.99 31.34 12.03
C SER A 2 -12.11 30.11 11.86
N ASN A 3 -11.65 29.56 12.99
CA ASN A 3 -11.05 28.22 13.05
C ASN A 3 -12.18 27.22 12.91
N THR A 4 -12.49 26.82 11.68
CA THR A 4 -13.40 25.70 11.43
C THR A 4 -12.56 24.47 11.14
N ASN A 5 -11.93 23.90 12.17
CA ASN A 5 -11.47 22.51 12.13
C ASN A 5 -12.71 21.61 12.19
N ARG A 6 -13.48 21.58 11.10
CA ARG A 6 -14.54 20.60 10.89
C ARG A 6 -13.79 19.30 10.60
N ARG A 7 -13.68 18.40 11.58
CA ARG A 7 -13.27 17.02 11.31
C ARG A 7 -14.17 16.52 10.17
N GLU A 8 -13.60 16.18 9.03
CA GLU A 8 -14.34 15.51 7.96
C GLU A 8 -15.00 14.27 8.57
N HIS A 9 -16.32 14.22 8.49
CA HIS A 9 -17.06 13.05 8.94
C HIS A 9 -16.77 11.92 7.96
N ARG A 10 -16.38 10.75 8.50
CA ARG A 10 -16.22 9.53 7.71
C ARG A 10 -17.53 9.21 7.00
N LYS A 11 -17.48 9.05 5.68
CA LYS A 11 -18.61 8.57 4.88
C LYS A 11 -18.96 7.14 5.31
N LEU A 12 -20.23 6.81 5.29
CA LEU A 12 -20.71 5.45 5.53
C LEU A 12 -20.77 4.74 4.18
N ILE A 13 -19.86 3.80 3.96
CA ILE A 13 -19.71 3.07 2.71
C ILE A 13 -20.61 1.84 2.75
N ASP A 14 -21.30 1.54 1.65
CA ASP A 14 -22.11 0.33 1.53
C ASP A 14 -21.20 -0.90 1.67
N LYS A 15 -21.68 -1.93 2.35
CA LYS A 15 -20.93 -3.17 2.51
C LYS A 15 -20.73 -3.89 1.18
N ASP A 16 -21.65 -3.70 0.25
CA ASP A 16 -21.65 -4.38 -1.03
C ASP A 16 -20.84 -3.61 -2.10
N THR A 17 -20.30 -2.42 -1.78
CA THR A 17 -19.40 -1.67 -2.67
C THR A 17 -18.20 -2.55 -3.05
N GLU A 18 -17.98 -2.72 -4.35
CA GLU A 18 -16.90 -3.53 -4.89
C GLU A 18 -15.59 -2.73 -4.95
N ILE A 19 -14.50 -3.36 -4.53
CA ILE A 19 -13.19 -2.74 -4.36
C ILE A 19 -12.13 -3.70 -4.90
N TYR A 20 -11.24 -3.20 -5.75
CA TYR A 20 -10.07 -3.94 -6.18
C TYR A 20 -8.98 -3.86 -5.12
N ILE A 21 -8.43 -5.04 -4.81
CA ILE A 21 -7.27 -5.21 -3.96
C ILE A 21 -6.14 -5.78 -4.80
N GLN A 22 -4.96 -5.19 -4.66
CA GLN A 22 -3.76 -5.60 -5.38
C GLN A 22 -2.72 -6.17 -4.41
N ASN A 23 -2.05 -7.23 -4.84
CA ASN A 23 -0.86 -7.74 -4.18
C ASN A 23 0.36 -6.89 -4.55
N ASN A 24 1.00 -6.30 -3.55
CA ASN A 24 2.24 -5.57 -3.74
C ASN A 24 3.43 -6.26 -3.04
N THR A 25 3.26 -7.53 -2.67
CA THR A 25 4.37 -8.37 -2.22
C THR A 25 5.03 -9.08 -3.39
N HIS A 26 6.30 -9.46 -3.25
CA HIS A 26 7.05 -10.24 -4.23
C HIS A 26 6.77 -11.76 -4.14
N GLY A 27 5.65 -12.15 -3.52
CA GLY A 27 5.27 -13.54 -3.31
C GLY A 27 3.77 -13.75 -3.39
N SER A 28 3.37 -15.01 -3.32
CA SER A 28 1.95 -15.37 -3.32
C SER A 28 1.27 -14.99 -2.01
N TYR A 29 0.02 -14.57 -2.09
CA TYR A 29 -0.80 -14.30 -0.92
C TYR A 29 -2.15 -15.02 -1.03
N PHE A 30 -2.63 -15.57 0.09
CA PHE A 30 -3.92 -16.21 0.16
C PHE A 30 -4.68 -15.73 1.39
N TRP A 31 -5.96 -15.43 1.18
CA TRP A 31 -6.89 -15.12 2.25
C TRP A 31 -8.23 -15.81 1.99
N GLU A 32 -8.84 -16.30 3.07
CA GLU A 32 -10.19 -16.86 3.07
C GLU A 32 -10.97 -16.19 4.19
N SER A 33 -12.18 -15.73 3.86
CA SER A 33 -13.11 -15.18 4.85
C SER A 33 -13.42 -16.18 5.96
N PRO A 34 -13.70 -15.73 7.20
CA PRO A 34 -14.00 -16.64 8.32
C PRO A 34 -15.14 -17.63 8.08
N HIS A 35 -16.09 -17.26 7.20
CA HIS A 35 -17.25 -18.08 6.84
C HIS A 35 -17.10 -18.79 5.49
N LYS A 36 -15.92 -18.70 4.85
CA LYS A 36 -15.58 -19.34 3.57
C LYS A 36 -16.52 -18.96 2.41
N THR A 37 -17.04 -17.74 2.46
CA THR A 37 -17.92 -17.18 1.42
C THR A 37 -17.11 -16.46 0.34
N SER A 38 -15.96 -15.90 0.74
CA SER A 38 -15.06 -15.12 -0.10
C SER A 38 -13.63 -15.60 0.11
N MET A 39 -12.83 -15.60 -0.96
CA MET A 39 -11.41 -15.90 -0.92
C MET A 39 -10.68 -15.01 -1.94
N VAL A 40 -9.41 -14.74 -1.66
CA VAL A 40 -8.50 -14.03 -2.57
C VAL A 40 -7.23 -14.85 -2.66
N LYS A 41 -6.73 -15.04 -3.89
CA LYS A 41 -5.46 -15.71 -4.15
C LYS A 41 -4.66 -14.90 -5.17
N PHE A 42 -3.52 -14.41 -4.72
CA PHE A 42 -2.53 -13.76 -5.55
C PHE A 42 -1.33 -14.69 -5.73
N GLU A 43 -0.85 -14.81 -6.96
CA GLU A 43 0.32 -15.62 -7.31
C GLU A 43 1.59 -14.78 -7.33
N GLY A 44 1.51 -13.52 -7.74
CA GLY A 44 2.63 -12.59 -7.82
C GLY A 44 2.26 -11.13 -7.50
N GLN A 45 3.29 -10.28 -7.56
CA GLN A 45 3.14 -8.83 -7.43
C GLN A 45 2.33 -8.29 -8.60
N GLY A 46 1.45 -7.34 -8.34
CA GLY A 46 0.59 -6.71 -9.33
C GLY A 46 -0.72 -7.43 -9.55
N ASP A 47 -0.87 -8.69 -9.10
CA ASP A 47 -2.13 -9.43 -9.19
C ASP A 47 -3.24 -8.70 -8.43
N GLU A 48 -4.43 -8.68 -9.02
CA GLU A 48 -5.61 -8.01 -8.51
C GLU A 48 -6.80 -8.94 -8.41
N ASP A 49 -7.64 -8.68 -7.42
CA ASP A 49 -8.90 -9.37 -7.22
C ASP A 49 -9.92 -8.37 -6.65
N ILE A 50 -11.20 -8.68 -6.83
CA ILE A 50 -12.29 -7.82 -6.40
C ILE A 50 -12.96 -8.40 -5.16
N MET A 51 -13.28 -7.53 -4.20
CA MET A 51 -14.08 -7.92 -3.04
C MET A 51 -14.98 -6.80 -2.57
N THR A 52 -15.98 -7.18 -1.77
CA THR A 52 -16.89 -6.22 -1.15
C THR A 52 -16.19 -5.45 -0.02
N PHE A 53 -16.62 -4.22 0.24
CA PHE A 53 -16.14 -3.44 1.40
C PHE A 53 -16.37 -4.18 2.73
N GLY A 54 -17.46 -4.94 2.83
CA GLY A 54 -17.76 -5.80 3.97
C GLY A 54 -16.66 -6.82 4.24
N ASP A 55 -16.24 -7.56 3.21
CA ASP A 55 -15.17 -8.56 3.32
C ASP A 55 -13.80 -7.91 3.51
N LEU A 56 -13.52 -6.82 2.79
CA LEU A 56 -12.30 -6.04 2.96
C LEU A 56 -12.11 -5.59 4.41
N ARG A 57 -13.18 -5.13 5.05
CA ARG A 57 -13.12 -4.73 6.46
C ARG A 57 -12.72 -5.89 7.38
N VAL A 58 -13.18 -7.11 7.11
CA VAL A 58 -12.79 -8.31 7.86
C VAL A 58 -11.33 -8.66 7.58
N MET A 59 -10.92 -8.62 6.32
CA MET A 59 -9.55 -8.87 5.88
C MET A 59 -8.56 -7.88 6.52
N VAL A 60 -8.86 -6.58 6.50
CA VAL A 60 -8.04 -5.56 7.18
C VAL A 60 -7.98 -5.79 8.68
N ALA A 61 -9.07 -6.24 9.33
CA ALA A 61 -9.03 -6.53 10.76
C ALA A 61 -8.08 -7.69 11.11
N GLN A 62 -7.95 -8.70 10.24
CA GLN A 62 -7.07 -9.85 10.43
C GLN A 62 -5.63 -9.61 9.99
N SER A 63 -5.45 -8.82 8.92
CA SER A 63 -4.15 -8.62 8.25
C SER A 63 -3.74 -7.15 8.21
N ARG A 64 -4.09 -6.38 9.25
CA ARG A 64 -3.92 -4.91 9.28
C ARG A 64 -2.52 -4.42 8.94
N LYS A 65 -1.50 -5.17 9.38
CA LYS A 65 -0.09 -4.85 9.10
C LYS A 65 0.20 -4.82 7.60
N LEU A 66 -0.34 -5.78 6.84
CA LEU A 66 -0.13 -5.86 5.39
C LEU A 66 -0.67 -4.63 4.64
N PHE A 67 -1.84 -4.13 5.05
CA PHE A 67 -2.41 -2.91 4.46
C PHE A 67 -1.69 -1.64 4.91
N LYS A 68 -1.26 -1.57 6.18
CA LYS A 68 -0.50 -0.42 6.69
C LYS A 68 0.87 -0.28 6.01
N ASP A 69 1.49 -1.42 5.72
CA ASP A 69 2.79 -1.52 5.06
C ASP A 69 2.63 -1.61 3.52
N MET A 70 1.45 -1.28 2.96
CA MET A 70 1.18 -1.33 1.51
C MET A 70 1.63 -2.60 0.79
N ARG A 71 1.67 -3.73 1.50
CA ARG A 71 1.87 -5.06 0.94
C ARG A 71 0.61 -5.57 0.25
N LEU A 72 -0.55 -5.13 0.74
CA LEU A 72 -1.83 -5.21 0.05
C LEU A 72 -2.38 -3.80 -0.13
N ILE A 73 -2.85 -3.50 -1.34
CA ILE A 73 -3.26 -2.15 -1.75
C ILE A 73 -4.73 -2.16 -2.13
N ILE A 74 -5.48 -1.14 -1.74
CA ILE A 74 -6.80 -0.81 -2.29
C ILE A 74 -6.52 -0.02 -3.56
N SER A 75 -6.59 -0.70 -4.71
CA SER A 75 -6.12 -0.13 -5.98
C SER A 75 -7.20 0.65 -6.71
N GLU A 76 -8.47 0.30 -6.55
CA GLU A 76 -9.60 0.95 -7.23
C GLU A 76 -10.90 0.73 -6.44
N VAL A 77 -11.82 1.68 -6.51
CA VAL A 77 -13.17 1.57 -5.92
C VAL A 77 -14.19 1.63 -7.06
N ILE A 78 -15.02 0.60 -7.19
CA ILE A 78 -16.01 0.51 -8.27
C ILE A 78 -17.31 1.16 -7.80
N ASP A 79 -17.23 2.48 -7.63
CA ASP A 79 -18.33 3.33 -7.17
C ASP A 79 -18.10 4.79 -7.55
N ASP A 80 -19.13 5.47 -8.05
CA ASP A 80 -19.05 6.88 -8.45
C ASP A 80 -19.14 7.87 -7.26
N GLU A 81 -19.41 7.39 -6.04
CA GLU A 81 -19.61 8.22 -4.84
C GLU A 81 -18.40 8.20 -3.87
N TYR A 82 -17.58 7.15 -3.92
CA TYR A 82 -16.50 6.91 -2.97
C TYR A 82 -15.14 6.85 -3.65
N THR A 83 -14.14 7.54 -3.08
CA THR A 83 -12.75 7.44 -3.54
C THR A 83 -11.98 6.40 -2.72
N ILE A 84 -10.78 6.01 -3.19
CA ILE A 84 -9.83 5.17 -2.43
C ILE A 84 -9.57 5.78 -1.04
N LEU A 85 -9.49 7.11 -0.93
CA LEU A 85 -9.27 7.79 0.35
C LEU A 85 -10.46 7.70 1.29
N ASP A 86 -11.70 7.70 0.78
CA ASP A 86 -12.89 7.47 1.59
C ASP A 86 -12.85 6.08 2.22
N VAL A 87 -12.52 5.06 1.42
CA VAL A 87 -12.34 3.67 1.87
C VAL A 87 -11.20 3.56 2.89
N ALA A 88 -10.03 4.12 2.59
CA ALA A 88 -8.86 4.10 3.49
C ALA A 88 -9.18 4.76 4.84
N LYS A 89 -9.88 5.92 4.84
CA LYS A 89 -10.36 6.58 6.07
C LYS A 89 -11.36 5.71 6.84
N ALA A 90 -12.27 5.04 6.15
CA ALA A 90 -13.25 4.15 6.79
C ALA A 90 -12.56 2.95 7.46
N LEU A 91 -11.45 2.47 6.90
CA LEU A 91 -10.64 1.34 7.39
C LEU A 91 -9.51 1.75 8.35
N HIS A 92 -9.34 3.04 8.64
CA HIS A 92 -8.24 3.57 9.47
C HIS A 92 -6.85 3.23 8.91
N LEU A 93 -6.68 3.47 7.61
CA LEU A 93 -5.45 3.36 6.84
C LEU A 93 -5.05 4.71 6.22
N ASP A 94 -5.75 5.80 6.57
CA ASP A 94 -5.62 7.12 6.00
C ASP A 94 -4.19 7.67 6.05
N ASP A 95 -3.45 7.47 7.15
CA ASP A 95 -2.06 7.91 7.24
C ASP A 95 -1.16 7.29 6.15
N THR A 96 -1.37 6.02 5.83
CA THR A 96 -0.59 5.30 4.80
C THR A 96 -0.93 5.82 3.40
N TYR A 97 -2.22 5.97 3.08
CA TYR A 97 -2.64 6.46 1.77
C TYR A 97 -2.31 7.94 1.56
N ASN A 98 -2.38 8.76 2.62
CA ASN A 98 -1.91 10.15 2.56
C ASN A 98 -0.40 10.19 2.27
N SER A 99 0.41 9.37 2.95
CA SER A 99 1.86 9.27 2.66
C SER A 99 2.09 8.85 1.20
N TYR A 100 1.29 7.94 0.68
CA TYR A 100 1.38 7.49 -0.71
C TYR A 100 1.08 8.62 -1.70
N PHE A 101 -0.06 9.31 -1.57
CA PHE A 101 -0.41 10.37 -2.51
C PHE A 101 0.40 11.66 -2.35
N ASP A 102 0.80 11.99 -1.12
CA ASP A 102 1.49 13.25 -0.81
C ASP A 102 3.01 13.11 -0.93
N ASP A 103 3.60 11.99 -0.46
CA ASP A 103 5.06 11.85 -0.39
C ASP A 103 5.64 11.01 -1.52
N LEU A 104 4.91 10.00 -2.03
CA LEU A 104 5.39 9.14 -3.11
C LEU A 104 5.01 9.70 -4.49
N LEU A 105 3.76 10.10 -4.69
CA LEU A 105 3.28 10.59 -5.98
C LEU A 105 3.32 12.11 -6.16
N ASP A 106 3.51 12.88 -5.08
CA ASP A 106 3.42 14.35 -5.07
C ASP A 106 2.12 14.91 -5.70
N LEU A 107 1.05 14.11 -5.71
CA LEU A 107 -0.25 14.49 -6.26
C LEU A 107 -1.08 15.26 -5.24
N GLY A 108 -0.92 14.97 -3.96
CA GLY A 108 -1.74 15.53 -2.89
C GLY A 108 -3.09 14.80 -2.78
N ALA A 109 -3.41 14.27 -1.60
CA ALA A 109 -4.63 13.49 -1.32
C ALA A 109 -5.94 14.18 -1.75
N LYS A 110 -5.97 15.52 -1.74
CA LYS A 110 -7.14 16.32 -2.17
C LYS A 110 -7.48 16.22 -3.67
N ASN A 111 -6.55 15.74 -4.49
CA ASN A 111 -6.69 15.67 -5.94
C ASN A 111 -7.11 14.26 -6.43
N ILE A 112 -7.35 13.34 -5.49
CA ILE A 112 -7.76 11.96 -5.80
C ILE A 112 -9.29 11.91 -5.91
N ASP A 113 -9.77 11.61 -7.12
CA ASP A 113 -11.20 11.45 -7.41
C ASP A 113 -11.61 9.96 -7.45
N THR A 114 -12.87 9.70 -7.82
CA THR A 114 -13.47 8.35 -7.83
C THR A 114 -12.97 7.48 -8.98
N SER A 115 -12.32 8.06 -9.99
CA SER A 115 -11.75 7.35 -11.13
C SER A 115 -10.29 6.97 -10.93
N TYR A 116 -9.67 7.43 -9.85
CA TYR A 116 -8.26 7.21 -9.61
C TYR A 116 -7.98 5.73 -9.30
N ARG A 117 -6.88 5.23 -9.88
CA ARG A 117 -6.37 3.88 -9.66
C ARG A 117 -4.91 3.93 -9.26
N ILE A 118 -4.55 3.13 -8.26
CA ILE A 118 -3.15 2.90 -7.84
C ILE A 118 -2.58 1.72 -8.62
N ASP A 119 -1.33 1.83 -9.05
CA ASP A 119 -0.56 0.74 -9.63
C ASP A 119 0.56 0.28 -8.68
N ALA A 120 0.81 -1.03 -8.63
CA ALA A 120 1.97 -1.58 -7.92
C ALA A 120 3.29 -1.06 -8.50
N GLU A 121 3.31 -0.71 -9.80
CA GLU A 121 4.48 -0.14 -10.47
C GLU A 121 4.84 1.27 -9.97
N ASP A 122 3.92 1.99 -9.32
CA ASP A 122 4.17 3.37 -8.87
C ASP A 122 5.35 3.46 -7.90
N ILE A 123 5.54 2.45 -7.05
CA ILE A 123 6.67 2.39 -6.12
C ILE A 123 7.98 2.13 -6.88
N VAL A 124 7.96 1.26 -7.88
CA VAL A 124 9.11 0.96 -8.73
C VAL A 124 9.54 2.22 -9.49
N PHE A 125 8.57 2.89 -10.12
CA PHE A 125 8.78 4.14 -10.82
C PHE A 125 9.35 5.22 -9.90
N PHE A 126 8.77 5.39 -8.70
CA PHE A 126 9.30 6.31 -7.71
C PHE A 126 10.75 5.99 -7.34
N ILE A 127 11.11 4.73 -7.11
CA ILE A 127 12.50 4.33 -6.78
C ILE A 127 13.45 4.68 -7.92
N GLN A 128 13.03 4.52 -9.17
CA GLN A 128 13.86 4.80 -10.34
C GLN A 128 14.04 6.30 -10.57
N GLU A 129 12.95 7.07 -10.53
CA GLU A 129 12.92 8.45 -11.00
C GLU A 129 13.11 9.50 -9.91
N SER A 130 12.87 9.18 -8.64
CA SER A 130 13.07 10.13 -7.53
C SER A 130 14.53 10.54 -7.36
N ASP A 131 14.77 11.71 -6.78
CA ASP A 131 16.10 12.03 -6.27
C ASP A 131 16.36 11.39 -4.89
N MET A 132 17.59 11.54 -4.39
CA MET A 132 17.97 10.98 -3.08
C MET A 132 17.28 11.70 -1.90
N GLY A 133 16.89 12.97 -2.07
CA GLY A 133 16.16 13.75 -1.07
C GLY A 133 14.76 13.19 -0.86
N ASP A 134 14.01 13.01 -1.96
CA ASP A 134 12.66 12.47 -1.97
C ASP A 134 12.65 11.01 -1.53
N PHE A 135 13.59 10.19 -2.01
CA PHE A 135 13.74 8.81 -1.55
C PHE A 135 13.92 8.72 -0.03
N LYS A 136 14.77 9.58 0.55
CA LYS A 136 14.98 9.65 2.01
C LYS A 136 13.78 10.23 2.77
N LYS A 137 12.99 11.08 2.12
CA LYS A 137 11.74 11.61 2.69
C LYS A 137 10.74 10.46 2.86
N VAL A 138 10.51 9.67 1.80
CA VAL A 138 9.57 8.54 1.84
C VAL A 138 10.04 7.44 2.81
N LEU A 139 11.35 7.19 2.94
CA LEU A 139 11.91 6.26 3.94
C LEU A 139 11.59 6.63 5.42
N LYS A 140 11.06 7.81 5.69
CA LYS A 140 10.62 8.25 7.03
C LYS A 140 9.11 8.13 7.24
N THR A 141 8.37 7.68 6.23
CA THR A 141 6.91 7.52 6.25
C THR A 141 6.53 6.08 6.57
N ASN A 142 5.22 5.78 6.57
CA ASN A 142 4.71 4.43 6.71
C ASN A 142 5.05 3.51 5.51
N LEU A 143 5.52 4.09 4.39
CA LEU A 143 5.91 3.34 3.18
C LEU A 143 7.33 2.79 3.24
N LYS A 144 8.07 3.06 4.32
CA LYS A 144 9.49 2.69 4.47
C LYS A 144 9.74 1.22 4.15
N ASN A 145 8.94 0.30 4.71
CA ASN A 145 9.18 -1.14 4.58
C ASN A 145 8.97 -1.60 3.13
N THR A 146 7.87 -1.19 2.50
CA THR A 146 7.59 -1.45 1.09
C THR A 146 8.70 -0.90 0.20
N LEU A 147 9.12 0.35 0.45
CA LEU A 147 10.17 0.99 -0.33
C LEU A 147 11.50 0.22 -0.20
N ILE A 148 11.84 -0.26 0.99
CA ILE A 148 13.03 -1.10 1.23
C ILE A 148 12.91 -2.44 0.47
N GLU A 149 11.79 -3.14 0.63
CA GLU A 149 11.56 -4.45 0.00
C GLU A 149 11.62 -4.37 -1.52
N THR A 150 10.92 -3.41 -2.13
CA THR A 150 10.95 -3.17 -3.58
C THR A 150 12.34 -2.74 -4.04
N THR A 151 13.04 -1.89 -3.29
CA THR A 151 14.42 -1.51 -3.65
C THR A 151 15.37 -2.72 -3.66
N MET A 152 15.17 -3.69 -2.76
CA MET A 152 16.01 -4.88 -2.66
C MET A 152 15.68 -5.96 -3.70
N SER A 153 14.45 -6.01 -4.19
CA SER A 153 14.03 -6.95 -5.25
C SER A 153 14.42 -6.48 -6.64
N MET A 154 14.62 -5.16 -6.82
CA MET A 154 14.97 -4.57 -8.10
C MET A 154 16.42 -4.91 -8.52
N ASN A 155 16.57 -5.35 -9.77
CA ASN A 155 17.88 -5.63 -10.37
C ASN A 155 18.69 -4.36 -10.70
N THR A 156 18.02 -3.22 -10.83
CA THR A 156 18.64 -1.97 -11.28
C THR A 156 18.09 -0.81 -10.47
N VAL A 157 18.94 -0.27 -9.59
CA VAL A 157 18.66 0.88 -8.73
C VAL A 157 19.93 1.72 -8.66
N ASP A 158 19.79 3.03 -8.48
CA ASP A 158 20.91 3.91 -8.14
C ASP A 158 21.71 3.36 -6.94
N SER A 159 23.03 3.25 -7.09
CA SER A 159 23.89 2.62 -6.09
C SER A 159 23.81 3.28 -4.72
N ASN A 160 23.58 4.60 -4.65
CA ASN A 160 23.46 5.29 -3.37
C ASN A 160 22.16 4.92 -2.66
N LYS A 161 21.05 4.73 -3.40
CA LYS A 161 19.78 4.28 -2.84
C LYS A 161 19.90 2.84 -2.33
N SER A 162 20.51 1.95 -3.12
CA SER A 162 20.81 0.56 -2.70
C SER A 162 21.70 0.52 -1.46
N ASP A 163 22.78 1.31 -1.41
CA ASP A 163 23.67 1.39 -0.24
C ASP A 163 22.95 1.92 1.00
N THR A 164 22.06 2.90 0.82
CA THR A 164 21.26 3.45 1.92
C THR A 164 20.33 2.39 2.50
N VAL A 165 19.64 1.63 1.64
CA VAL A 165 18.77 0.52 2.05
C VAL A 165 19.58 -0.58 2.74
N ALA A 166 20.71 -1.00 2.15
CA ALA A 166 21.57 -2.02 2.73
C ALA A 166 22.05 -1.65 4.15
N LYS A 167 22.41 -0.38 4.37
CA LYS A 167 22.77 0.12 5.71
C LYS A 167 21.58 0.05 6.67
N LEU A 168 20.38 0.48 6.25
CA LEU A 168 19.19 0.46 7.10
C LEU A 168 18.82 -0.95 7.55
N VAL A 169 18.87 -1.93 6.64
CA VAL A 169 18.59 -3.33 6.94
C VAL A 169 19.63 -3.91 7.90
N ASN A 170 20.91 -3.60 7.71
CA ASN A 170 21.98 -4.04 8.59
C ASN A 170 21.94 -3.40 9.99
N THR A 171 21.26 -2.26 10.16
CA THR A 171 21.21 -1.53 11.45
C THR A 171 19.97 -1.87 12.28
N ASN A 172 18.88 -2.35 11.66
CA ASN A 172 17.61 -2.71 12.32
C ASN A 172 17.12 -4.09 11.83
N MET A 173 17.81 -5.17 12.18
CA MET A 173 17.39 -6.52 11.78
C MET A 173 16.06 -6.91 12.45
N ASP A 174 14.94 -6.62 11.79
CA ASP A 174 13.67 -7.31 11.98
C ASP A 174 13.68 -8.55 11.06
N ASP A 175 13.69 -9.74 11.67
CA ASP A 175 13.85 -11.03 10.98
C ASP A 175 12.74 -11.32 9.93
N ASP A 176 11.54 -10.75 10.11
CA ASP A 176 10.39 -10.93 9.21
C ASP A 176 10.62 -10.35 7.80
N ILE A 177 11.36 -9.24 7.68
CA ILE A 177 11.64 -8.60 6.36
C ILE A 177 12.67 -9.45 5.60
N LEU A 178 13.66 -9.98 6.31
CA LEU A 178 14.70 -10.84 5.74
C LEU A 178 14.15 -12.17 5.25
N SER A 179 13.13 -12.74 5.92
CA SER A 179 12.51 -13.99 5.46
C SER A 179 11.76 -13.81 4.14
N ASP A 180 11.02 -12.72 3.97
CA ASP A 180 10.21 -12.48 2.77
C ASP A 180 11.09 -12.20 1.54
N ILE A 181 12.17 -11.43 1.72
CA ILE A 181 13.13 -11.14 0.65
C ILE A 181 13.91 -12.40 0.24
N LYS A 182 14.37 -13.19 1.20
CA LYS A 182 15.08 -14.45 0.89
C LYS A 182 14.17 -15.47 0.22
N ALA A 183 12.90 -15.54 0.60
CA ALA A 183 11.92 -16.39 -0.08
C ALA A 183 11.72 -15.99 -1.55
N SER A 184 11.78 -14.68 -1.85
CA SER A 184 11.61 -14.14 -3.20
C SER A 184 12.84 -14.34 -4.12
N GLN A 185 14.03 -14.58 -3.56
CA GLN A 185 15.28 -14.80 -4.33
C GLN A 185 15.56 -16.27 -4.67
N VAL A 186 14.75 -17.21 -4.15
CA VAL A 186 14.91 -18.66 -4.34
C VAL A 186 13.82 -19.24 -5.26
N GLY A 187 12.98 -18.38 -5.84
CA GLY A 187 11.97 -18.72 -6.86
C GLY A 187 12.49 -18.58 -8.28
#